data_AF-A0A1G5L7E5-F1
#
_entry.id   AF-A0A1G5L7E5-F1
#
_cell.length_a   1.000
_cell.length_b   1.000
_cell.length_c   1.000
_cell.angle_alpha   90.00
_cell.angle_beta   90.00
_cell.angle_gamma   90.00
#
_symmetry.space_group_name_H-M   'P 1'
#
loop_
_entity.id
_entity.type
_entity.pdbx_description
1 polymer ?
#
loop_
_entity_poly.entity_id
_entity_poly.type
_entity_poly.pdbx_seq_one_letter_code
_entity_poly.pdbx_strand_id
1 'polypeptide(L)'
;MIVHSPTQRDRGAIVQVKHRSSGKLGRVSEREVIDVLRARERYPIKNPFMVLVTTGSVEPSGHAIARVHEITVVDYSTLGRVGDVIRSELYEGMNA
;
A
#
# COMPACT_ATOMS: atom_id res chain seq x y z
N MET A 1 -3.27 0.41 -9.58
CA MET A 1 -3.85 -0.89 -9.99
C MET A 1 -4.99 -1.21 -9.05
N ILE A 2 -6.11 -1.70 -9.58
CA ILE A 2 -7.24 -2.17 -8.78
C ILE A 2 -7.25 -3.69 -8.87
N VAL A 3 -7.34 -4.36 -7.73
CA VAL A 3 -7.40 -5.82 -7.65
C VAL A 3 -8.71 -6.19 -7.00
N HIS A 4 -9.50 -7.04 -7.64
CA HIS A 4 -10.72 -7.59 -7.07
C HIS A 4 -10.48 -9.03 -6.62
N SER A 5 -11.11 -9.44 -5.51
CA SER A 5 -11.13 -10.84 -5.15
C SER A 5 -12.01 -11.62 -6.14
N PRO A 6 -11.51 -12.69 -6.78
CA PRO A 6 -12.30 -13.49 -7.72
C PRO A 6 -13.45 -14.23 -7.01
N THR A 7 -13.35 -14.44 -5.70
CA THR A 7 -14.33 -15.17 -4.90
C THR A 7 -15.19 -14.27 -4.00
N GLN A 8 -14.86 -12.99 -3.86
CA GLN A 8 -15.56 -12.06 -2.98
C GLN A 8 -15.82 -10.72 -3.70
N ARG A 9 -17.03 -10.54 -4.25
CA ARG A 9 -17.41 -9.36 -5.06
C ARG A 9 -17.21 -8.02 -4.35
N ASP A 10 -17.36 -7.99 -3.03
CA ASP A 10 -17.28 -6.76 -2.23
C ASP A 10 -15.88 -6.51 -1.65
N ARG A 11 -14.90 -7.41 -1.86
CA ARG A 11 -13.52 -7.22 -1.40
C ARG A 11 -12.61 -6.90 -2.57
N GLY A 12 -11.89 -5.79 -2.45
CA GLY A 12 -10.90 -5.36 -3.41
C GLY A 12 -9.74 -4.66 -2.73
N ALA A 13 -8.67 -4.45 -3.48
CA ALA A 13 -7.50 -3.70 -3.05
C ALA A 13 -7.17 -2.60 -4.05
N ILE A 14 -6.79 -1.45 -3.51
CA ILE A 14 -6.14 -0.38 -4.25
C ILE A 14 -4.65 -0.55 -4.04
N VAL A 15 -3.96 -0.94 -5.11
CA VAL A 15 -2.52 -1.16 -5.10
C VAL A 15 -1.85 -0.05 -5.91
N GLN A 16 -1.09 0.80 -5.24
CA GLN A 16 -0.26 1.80 -5.89
C GLN A 16 1.19 1.33 -5.94
N VAL A 17 1.78 1.32 -7.13
CA VAL A 17 3.16 0.90 -7.33
C VAL A 17 3.99 2.13 -7.70
N LYS A 18 5.09 2.35 -6.97
CA LYS A 18 6.02 3.47 -7.19
C LYS A 18 7.41 2.91 -7.42
N HIS A 19 7.88 2.96 -8.66
CA HIS A 19 9.26 2.61 -8.96
C HIS A 19 10.21 3.76 -8.61
N ARG A 20 11.35 3.43 -8.02
CA ARG A 20 12.45 4.36 -7.73
C ARG A 20 13.74 3.81 -8.28
N SER A 21 14.32 4.52 -9.24
CA SER A 21 15.55 4.11 -9.95
C SER A 21 16.77 4.03 -9.03
N SER A 22 16.78 4.82 -7.97
CA SER A 22 17.87 4.87 -6.99
C SER A 22 17.67 3.93 -5.79
N GLY A 23 16.71 2.99 -5.87
CA GLY A 23 16.43 2.00 -4.83
C GLY A 23 16.27 2.65 -3.45
N LYS A 24 17.05 2.19 -2.46
CA LYS A 24 17.12 2.73 -1.08
C LYS A 24 17.26 4.25 -0.97
N LEU A 25 17.93 4.89 -1.94
CA LEU A 25 18.11 6.35 -1.95
C LEU A 25 16.91 7.09 -2.55
N GLY A 26 16.08 6.39 -3.33
CA GLY A 26 14.83 6.94 -3.85
C GLY A 26 13.78 6.94 -2.76
N ARG A 27 13.34 8.13 -2.36
CA ARG A 27 12.36 8.30 -1.30
C ARG A 27 10.95 8.42 -1.86
N VAL A 28 9.99 7.87 -1.12
CA VAL A 28 8.56 8.13 -1.29
C VAL A 28 8.12 9.06 -0.18
N SER A 29 7.64 10.23 -0.57
CA SER A 29 7.20 11.27 0.36
C SER A 29 5.81 11.00 0.93
N GLU A 30 5.46 11.67 2.01
CA GLU A 30 4.11 11.64 2.58
C GLU A 30 3.01 11.95 1.54
N ARG A 31 3.25 12.92 0.66
CA ARG A 31 2.27 13.31 -0.37
C ARG A 31 1.94 12.16 -1.30
N GLU A 32 2.91 11.31 -1.58
CA GLU A 32 2.73 10.15 -2.45
C GLU A 32 2.07 8.98 -1.73
N VAL A 33 2.17 8.91 -0.41
CA VAL A 33 1.36 7.98 0.41
C VAL A 33 -0.11 8.45 0.41
N ILE A 34 -0.34 9.76 0.52
CA ILE A 34 -1.70 10.34 0.45
C ILE A 34 -2.37 10.08 -0.90
N ASP A 35 -1.61 9.96 -2.00
CA ASP A 35 -2.18 9.61 -3.30
C ASP A 35 -2.90 8.24 -3.30
N VAL A 36 -2.52 7.31 -2.39
CA VAL A 36 -3.23 6.04 -2.20
C VAL A 36 -4.64 6.29 -1.66
N LEU A 37 -4.80 7.23 -0.73
CA LEU A 37 -6.10 7.64 -0.18
C LEU A 37 -6.96 8.31 -1.24
N ARG A 38 -6.36 9.17 -2.07
CA ARG A 38 -7.07 9.83 -3.18
C ARG A 38 -7.56 8.82 -4.22
N ALA A 39 -6.86 7.72 -4.42
CA ALA A 39 -7.33 6.66 -5.29
C ALA A 39 -8.64 6.02 -4.79
N ARG A 40 -8.88 5.97 -3.47
CA ARG A 40 -10.16 5.48 -2.90
C ARG A 40 -11.35 6.34 -3.30
N GLU A 41 -11.16 7.65 -3.41
CA GLU A 41 -12.21 8.57 -3.87
C GLU A 41 -12.50 8.39 -5.36
N ARG A 42 -11.50 7.96 -6.13
CA ARG A 42 -11.59 7.80 -7.58
C ARG A 42 -12.21 6.48 -8.01
N TYR A 43 -12.05 5.42 -7.21
CA TYR A 43 -12.51 4.08 -7.55
C TYR A 43 -13.51 3.59 -6.50
N PRO A 44 -14.79 3.36 -6.86
CA PRO A 44 -15.84 2.99 -5.92
C PRO A 44 -15.74 1.51 -5.55
N ILE A 45 -14.75 1.18 -4.71
CA ILE A 45 -14.61 -0.14 -4.09
C ILE A 45 -15.08 0.01 -2.66
N LYS A 46 -15.97 -0.87 -2.23
CA LYS A 46 -16.42 -0.91 -0.84
C LYS A 46 -15.29 -1.38 0.06
N ASN A 47 -14.90 -0.56 1.03
CA ASN A 47 -13.87 -0.86 2.04
C ASN A 47 -12.60 -1.54 1.46
N PRO A 48 -11.88 -0.89 0.53
CA PRO A 48 -10.75 -1.52 -0.12
C PRO A 48 -9.56 -1.64 0.83
N PHE A 49 -8.81 -2.73 0.69
CA PHE A 49 -7.46 -2.80 1.24
C PHE A 49 -6.55 -1.84 0.49
N MET A 50 -5.78 -1.04 1.21
CA MET A 50 -4.89 -0.04 0.61
C MET A 50 -3.45 -0.51 0.73
N VAL A 51 -2.76 -0.58 -0.41
CA VAL A 51 -1.38 -1.08 -0.48
C VAL A 51 -0.52 -0.13 -1.30
N LEU A 52 0.60 0.30 -0.72
CA LEU A 52 1.68 0.98 -1.41
C LEU A 52 2.85 0.01 -1.58
N VAL A 53 3.27 -0.21 -2.82
CA VAL A 53 4.45 -1.00 -3.16
C VAL A 53 5.50 -0.10 -3.80
N THR A 54 6.73 -0.12 -3.29
CA THR A 54 7.82 0.67 -3.86
C THR A 54 9.17 -0.02 -3.75
N THR A 55 10.02 0.19 -4.76
CA THR A 55 11.44 -0.22 -4.72
C THR A 55 12.32 0.78 -3.95
N GLY A 56 11.73 1.90 -3.51
CA GLY A 56 12.38 2.91 -2.70
C GLY A 56 12.13 2.75 -1.20
N SER A 57 12.65 3.67 -0.39
CA SER A 57 12.30 3.77 1.03
C SER A 57 11.20 4.81 1.24
N VAL A 58 10.25 4.53 2.13
CA VAL A 58 9.24 5.53 2.51
C VAL A 58 9.79 6.42 3.63
N GLU A 59 9.51 7.71 3.57
CA GLU A 59 9.91 8.63 4.63
C GLU A 59 9.17 8.35 5.94
N PRO A 60 9.75 8.67 7.12
CA PRO A 60 9.09 8.43 8.41
C PRO A 60 7.70 9.07 8.52
N SER A 61 7.50 10.27 7.97
CA SER A 61 6.18 10.92 7.90
C SER A 61 5.20 10.14 7.03
N GLY A 62 5.66 9.59 5.91
CA GLY A 62 4.86 8.71 5.06
C GLY A 62 4.43 7.43 5.78
N HIS A 63 5.33 6.81 6.56
CA HIS A 63 4.98 5.66 7.40
C HIS A 63 3.97 6.02 8.50
N ALA A 64 4.05 7.20 9.08
CA ALA A 64 3.10 7.67 10.09
C ALA A 64 1.68 7.77 9.49
N ILE A 65 1.54 8.36 8.31
CA ILE A 65 0.26 8.46 7.58
C ILE A 65 -0.27 7.09 7.20
N ALA A 66 0.61 6.23 6.66
CA ALA A 66 0.23 4.88 6.29
C ALA A 66 -0.34 4.11 7.49
N ARG A 67 0.26 4.25 8.67
CA ARG A 67 -0.23 3.63 9.90
C ARG A 67 -1.59 4.18 10.33
N VAL A 68 -1.77 5.50 10.31
CA VAL A 68 -3.04 6.16 10.71
C VAL A 68 -4.19 5.75 9.81
N HIS A 69 -3.92 5.53 8.53
CA HIS A 69 -4.94 5.18 7.54
C HIS A 69 -4.93 3.71 7.10
N GLU A 70 -4.27 2.83 7.85
CA GLU A 70 -4.23 1.38 7.58
C GLU A 70 -3.76 1.03 6.15
N ILE A 71 -2.82 1.82 5.60
CA ILE A 71 -2.16 1.51 4.33
C ILE A 71 -1.02 0.54 4.61
N THR A 72 -1.10 -0.64 3.99
CA THR A 72 0.01 -1.60 3.99
C THR A 72 1.13 -1.06 3.12
N VAL A 73 2.34 -0.92 3.68
CA VAL A 73 3.53 -0.44 2.97
C VAL A 73 4.48 -1.59 2.73
N VAL A 74 4.77 -1.83 1.45
CA VAL A 74 5.82 -2.72 0.98
C VAL A 74 6.89 -1.84 0.34
N ASP A 75 7.95 -1.57 1.08
CA ASP A 75 9.06 -0.73 0.63
C ASP A 75 10.38 -1.50 0.58
N TYR A 76 11.46 -0.84 0.18
CA TYR A 76 12.80 -1.43 0.11
C TYR A 76 13.22 -2.16 1.39
N SER A 77 12.82 -1.68 2.58
CA SER A 77 13.18 -2.34 3.84
C SER A 77 12.49 -3.70 4.03
N THR A 78 11.35 -3.90 3.37
CA THR A 78 10.56 -5.14 3.40
C THR A 78 10.89 -6.08 2.23
N LEU A 79 11.46 -5.57 1.14
CA LEU A 79 11.82 -6.33 -0.04
C LEU A 79 13.17 -7.03 0.17
N GLY A 80 13.15 -8.30 0.57
CA GLY A 80 14.35 -9.12 0.73
C GLY A 80 15.02 -9.45 -0.60
N ARG A 81 14.26 -10.00 -1.56
CA ARG A 81 14.69 -10.39 -2.91
C ARG A 81 13.56 -10.26 -3.94
N VAL A 82 13.93 -10.18 -5.21
CA VAL A 82 12.97 -10.26 -6.33
C VAL A 82 12.27 -11.62 -6.30
N GLY A 83 10.94 -11.62 -6.27
CA GLY A 83 10.12 -12.84 -6.21
C GLY A 83 9.67 -13.24 -4.81
N ASP A 84 10.09 -12.53 -3.76
CA ASP A 84 9.62 -12.80 -2.40
C ASP A 84 8.13 -12.54 -2.24
N VAL A 85 7.44 -13.45 -1.56
CA VAL A 85 6.03 -13.30 -1.20
C VAL A 85 5.96 -12.57 0.13
N ILE A 86 5.56 -11.30 0.08
CA ILE A 86 5.30 -10.53 1.30
C ILE A 86 3.88 -10.83 1.75
N ARG A 87 3.76 -11.51 2.88
CA ARG A 87 2.49 -11.75 3.56
C ARG A 87 2.27 -10.63 4.56
N SER A 88 1.28 -9.79 4.31
CA SER A 88 0.75 -8.88 5.31
C SER A 88 -0.48 -9.54 5.92
N GLU A 89 -0.55 -9.58 7.25
CA GLU A 89 -1.79 -9.93 7.92
C GLU A 89 -2.81 -8.84 7.61
N LEU A 90 -3.92 -9.23 6.96
CA LEU A 90 -5.05 -8.35 6.77
C LEU A 90 -5.72 -8.27 8.14
N TYR A 91 -5.55 -7.15 8.84
CA TYR A 91 -6.35 -6.86 10.03
C TYR A 91 -7.81 -6.79 9.59
N GLU A 92 -8.58 -7.85 9.86
CA GLU A 92 -10.03 -7.74 9.88
C GLU A 92 -10.35 -6.85 11.09
N GLY A 93 -10.85 -5.65 10.81
CA GLY A 93 -11.25 -4.70 11.84
C GLY A 93 -12.03 -5.41 12.94
N MET A 94 -11.52 -5.30 14.17
CA MET A 94 -12.22 -5.72 15.37
C MET A 94 -13.53 -4.95 15.45
N ASN A 95 -14.64 -5.57 15.06
CA ASN A 95 -15.93 -5.26 15.64
C ASN A 95 -15.96 -5.90 17.03
N ALA A 96 -15.56 -5.12 18.04
CA ALA A 96 -15.85 -5.36 19.44
C ALA A 96 -16.46 -4.07 20.01
#